data_AF-A0A2V7PXT0-F1
#
_entry.id   AF-A0A2V7PXT0-F1
#
_cell.length_a   1.000
_cell.length_b   1.000
_cell.length_c   1.000
_cell.angle_alpha   90.00
_cell.angle_beta   90.00
_cell.angle_gamma   90.00
#
_symmetry.space_group_name_H-M   'P 1'
#
loop_
_entity.id
_entity.type
_entity.pdbx_description
1 polymer ?
#
loop_
_entity_poly.entity_id
_entity_poly.type
_entity_poly.pdbx_seq_one_letter_code
_entity_poly.pdbx_strand_id
1 'polypeptide(L)'
;MLVATLAAVASCHGRPALVALEAGPPLRLVAAPGVRINARLKPALELEGGTVLRFDSPYLTPDSAYFAAAPTAAPPGGARRGTLRVSICPSREDICRSVQMAVAW
;
A
#
# COMPACT_ATOMS: atom_id res chain seq x y z
N MET A 1 3.99 -6.53 40.75
CA MET A 1 4.74 -5.59 39.89
C MET A 1 3.98 -5.50 38.58
N LEU A 2 3.15 -4.48 38.42
CA LEU A 2 2.19 -4.34 37.31
C LEU A 2 2.73 -3.24 36.38
N VAL A 3 3.15 -3.58 35.17
CA VAL A 3 3.56 -2.61 34.15
C VAL A 3 2.37 -2.39 33.23
N ALA A 4 1.69 -1.27 33.40
CA ALA A 4 0.63 -0.83 32.49
C ALA A 4 1.28 0.02 31.37
N THR A 5 1.43 -0.56 30.18
CA THR A 5 1.87 0.17 28.99
C THR A 5 0.66 0.90 28.38
N LEU A 6 0.60 2.22 28.56
CA LEU A 6 -0.35 3.10 27.91
C LEU A 6 -0.01 3.22 26.41
N ALA A 7 -0.72 2.49 25.56
CA ALA A 7 -0.75 2.77 24.13
C ALA A 7 -1.72 3.93 23.88
N ALA A 8 -1.21 5.12 23.62
CA ALA A 8 -2.02 6.24 23.16
C ALA A 8 -2.47 5.99 21.72
N VAL A 9 -3.68 5.43 21.55
CA VAL A 9 -4.33 5.33 20.24
C VAL A 9 -4.98 6.68 19.94
N ALA A 10 -4.28 7.53 19.20
CA ALA A 10 -4.90 8.70 18.59
C ALA A 10 -5.95 8.22 17.56
N SER A 11 -7.17 7.99 18.03
CA SER A 11 -8.33 7.65 17.18
C SER A 11 -8.82 8.90 16.47
N CYS A 12 -8.07 9.34 15.46
CA CYS A 12 -8.67 10.12 14.38
C CYS A 12 -9.77 9.24 13.78
N HIS A 13 -11.03 9.68 13.82
CA HIS A 13 -12.16 9.03 13.14
C HIS A 13 -12.04 9.14 11.61
N GLY A 14 -10.86 8.89 11.07
CA GLY A 14 -10.59 8.75 9.66
C GLY A 14 -11.07 7.37 9.21
N ARG A 15 -11.64 7.30 8.00
CA ARG A 15 -11.89 6.02 7.33
C ARG A 15 -10.63 5.14 7.44
N PRO A 16 -10.77 3.83 7.77
CA PRO A 16 -9.62 2.95 7.85
C PRO A 16 -8.85 2.99 6.52
N ALA A 17 -7.52 3.13 6.61
CA ALA A 17 -6.67 3.14 5.44
C ALA A 17 -6.86 1.82 4.67
N LEU A 18 -7.33 1.91 3.42
CA LEU A 18 -7.61 0.73 2.60
C LEU A 18 -6.32 0.05 2.09
N VAL A 19 -5.21 0.78 2.12
CA VAL A 19 -3.89 0.32 1.76
C VAL A 19 -2.85 1.08 2.58
N ALA A 20 -1.79 0.39 2.99
CA ALA A 20 -0.66 0.94 3.72
C ALA A 20 0.65 0.64 2.97
N LEU A 21 1.61 1.56 3.10
CA LEU A 21 3.00 1.33 2.70
C LEU A 21 3.79 0.93 3.94
N GLU A 22 4.32 -0.28 3.95
CA GLU A 22 5.27 -0.71 4.98
C GLU A 22 6.68 -0.36 4.53
N ALA A 23 7.37 0.43 5.36
CA ALA A 23 8.77 0.79 5.16
C ALA A 23 9.67 -0.41 5.49
N GLY A 24 10.49 -0.83 4.53
CA GLY A 24 11.45 -1.91 4.67
C GLY A 24 12.20 -2.14 3.36
N PRO A 25 13.30 -2.90 3.36
CA PRO A 25 13.87 -3.47 2.14
C PRO A 25 13.32 -4.91 1.96
N PRO A 26 12.31 -5.14 1.10
CA PRO A 26 11.70 -4.21 0.16
C PRO A 26 10.50 -3.44 0.74
N LEU A 27 10.12 -2.34 0.07
CA LEU A 27 8.85 -1.65 0.34
C LEU A 27 7.71 -2.59 0.01
N ARG A 28 6.65 -2.57 0.81
CA ARG A 28 5.50 -3.48 0.64
C ARG A 28 4.19 -2.71 0.70
N LEU A 29 3.29 -2.99 -0.24
CA LEU A 29 1.92 -2.47 -0.21
C LEU A 29 0.98 -3.51 0.39
N VAL A 30 0.40 -3.17 1.53
CA VAL A 30 -0.50 -4.04 2.27
C VAL A 30 -1.92 -3.50 2.16
N ALA A 31 -2.82 -4.30 1.59
CA ALA A 31 -4.23 -3.97 1.53
C ALA A 31 -4.92 -4.31 2.87
N ALA A 32 -5.91 -3.52 3.26
CA ALA A 32 -6.77 -3.84 4.38
C ALA A 32 -7.53 -5.17 4.13
N PRO A 33 -7.99 -5.88 5.19
CA PRO A 33 -8.80 -7.08 5.03
C PRO A 33 -9.99 -6.86 4.09
N GLY A 34 -10.16 -7.76 3.13
CA GLY A 34 -11.20 -7.66 2.11
C GLY A 34 -10.92 -6.62 1.01
N VAL A 35 -9.76 -5.99 0.95
CA VAL A 35 -9.37 -5.12 -0.16
C VAL A 35 -8.38 -5.87 -1.05
N ARG A 36 -8.58 -5.81 -2.37
CA ARG A 36 -7.64 -6.36 -3.35
C ARG A 36 -6.90 -5.24 -4.07
N ILE A 37 -5.63 -5.45 -4.41
CA ILE A 37 -4.84 -4.52 -5.23
C ILE A 37 -4.90 -5.00 -6.68
N ASN A 38 -5.28 -4.10 -7.59
CA ASN A 38 -5.35 -4.38 -9.02
C ASN A 38 -3.94 -4.65 -9.59
N ALA A 39 -3.75 -5.79 -10.25
CA ALA A 39 -2.49 -6.17 -10.89
C ALA A 39 -2.37 -5.70 -12.35
N ARG A 40 -3.50 -5.42 -13.01
CA ARG A 40 -3.55 -4.89 -14.38
C ARG A 40 -3.12 -3.43 -14.46
N LEU A 41 -3.30 -2.69 -13.36
CA LEU A 41 -2.77 -1.36 -13.17
C LEU A 41 -1.81 -1.36 -11.97
N LYS A 42 -0.53 -1.66 -12.24
CA LYS A 42 0.50 -1.79 -11.20
C LYS A 42 0.61 -0.52 -10.36
N PRO A 43 0.70 -0.64 -9.02
CA PRO A 43 0.91 0.51 -8.15
C PRO A 43 2.23 1.21 -8.48
N ALA A 44 2.21 2.54 -8.44
CA ALA A 44 3.35 3.38 -8.75
C ALA A 44 3.56 4.40 -7.64
N LEU A 45 4.81 4.53 -7.20
CA LEU A 45 5.25 5.54 -6.26
C LEU A 45 6.19 6.50 -6.97
N GLU A 46 5.70 7.71 -7.19
CA GLU A 46 6.43 8.79 -7.82
C GLU A 46 7.15 9.59 -6.73
N LEU A 47 8.48 9.58 -6.77
CA LEU A 47 9.33 10.32 -5.82
C LEU A 47 9.40 11.80 -6.19
N GLU A 48 9.72 12.67 -5.23
CA GLU A 48 9.90 14.11 -5.47
C GLU A 48 10.96 14.44 -6.56
N GLY A 49 11.87 13.50 -6.85
CA GLY A 49 12.87 13.61 -7.93
C GLY A 49 12.44 13.05 -9.29
N GLY A 50 11.17 12.68 -9.47
CA GLY A 50 10.63 12.13 -10.72
C GLY A 50 10.88 10.63 -10.96
N THR A 51 11.68 9.99 -10.12
CA THR A 51 11.83 8.52 -10.14
C THR A 51 10.51 7.84 -9.82
N VAL A 52 10.15 6.82 -10.58
CA VAL A 52 8.93 6.02 -10.35
C VAL A 52 9.30 4.61 -9.92
N LEU A 53 8.91 4.23 -8.71
CA LEU A 53 8.99 2.85 -8.24
C LEU A 53 7.69 2.14 -8.58
N ARG A 54 7.78 1.02 -9.30
CA ARG A 54 6.62 0.17 -9.60
C ARG A 54 6.62 -1.03 -8.66
N PHE A 55 5.49 -1.25 -8.00
CA PHE A 55 5.30 -2.40 -7.14
C PHE A 55 4.87 -3.60 -7.98
N ASP A 56 5.42 -4.78 -7.67
CA ASP A 56 5.09 -6.01 -8.37
C ASP A 56 5.15 -7.23 -7.47
N SER A 57 4.54 -8.32 -7.91
CA SER A 57 4.62 -9.64 -7.27
C SER A 57 4.32 -10.73 -8.30
N PRO A 58 5.04 -11.86 -8.26
CA PRO A 58 4.74 -13.00 -9.14
C PRO A 58 3.44 -13.72 -8.75
N TYR A 59 2.90 -13.43 -7.57
CA TYR A 59 1.71 -14.09 -7.05
C TYR A 59 0.47 -13.29 -7.41
N LEU A 60 -0.28 -13.81 -8.38
CA LEU A 60 -1.52 -13.23 -8.89
C LEU A 60 -2.70 -14.16 -8.64
N THR A 61 -3.90 -13.61 -8.67
CA THR A 61 -5.13 -14.41 -8.81
C THR A 61 -5.15 -15.14 -10.15
N PRO A 62 -5.91 -16.24 -10.31
CA PRO A 62 -5.93 -17.02 -11.56
C PRO A 62 -6.31 -16.22 -12.81
N ASP A 63 -7.16 -15.20 -12.66
CA ASP A 63 -7.58 -14.27 -13.71
C ASP A 63 -6.57 -13.13 -13.97
N SER A 64 -5.44 -13.13 -13.25
CA SER A 64 -4.40 -12.10 -13.25
C SER A 64 -4.92 -10.68 -12.98
N ALA A 65 -6.11 -10.54 -12.39
CA ALA A 65 -6.71 -9.24 -12.13
C ALA A 65 -6.17 -8.59 -10.86
N TYR A 66 -5.74 -9.39 -9.88
CA TYR A 66 -5.30 -8.90 -8.57
C TYR A 66 -4.00 -9.57 -8.13
N PHE A 67 -3.26 -8.88 -7.27
CA PHE A 67 -2.15 -9.50 -6.55
C PHE A 67 -2.68 -10.42 -5.45
N ALA A 68 -2.20 -11.67 -5.42
CA ALA A 68 -2.49 -12.65 -4.39
C ALA A 68 -1.53 -12.57 -3.18
N ALA A 69 -0.39 -11.88 -3.34
CA ALA A 69 0.50 -11.50 -2.25
C ALA A 69 0.89 -10.02 -2.38
N ALA A 70 1.21 -9.38 -1.25
CA ALA A 70 1.56 -7.97 -1.21
C ALA A 70 2.69 -7.63 -2.22
N PRO A 71 2.45 -6.73 -3.19
CA PRO A 71 3.46 -6.37 -4.16
C PRO A 71 4.54 -5.50 -3.52
N THR A 72 5.76 -5.63 -4.02
CA THR A 72 6.95 -5.02 -3.44
C THR A 72 7.71 -4.19 -4.45
N ALA A 73 8.52 -3.25 -3.94
CA ALA A 73 9.45 -2.46 -4.74
C ALA A 73 10.76 -2.28 -3.96
N ALA A 74 11.90 -2.24 -4.65
CA ALA A 74 13.17 -1.93 -4.02
C ALA A 74 13.20 -0.44 -3.62
N PRO A 75 13.42 -0.10 -2.33
CA PRO A 75 13.56 1.29 -1.93
C PRO A 75 14.91 1.85 -2.41
N PRO A 76 14.96 3.12 -2.85
CA PRO A 76 16.22 3.86 -2.86
C PRO A 76 16.68 4.10 -1.42
N GLY A 77 17.98 4.34 -1.23
CA GLY A 77 18.52 4.66 0.09
C GLY A 77 18.06 6.02 0.63
N GLY A 78 18.06 6.11 1.97
CA GLY A 78 17.72 7.32 2.74
C GLY A 78 16.22 7.54 2.93
N ALA A 79 15.88 8.55 3.73
CA ALA A 79 14.50 8.98 3.91
C ALA A 79 13.94 9.57 2.61
N ARG A 80 12.70 9.22 2.27
CA ARG A 80 12.05 9.62 1.02
C ARG A 80 10.63 10.08 1.25
N ARG A 81 10.15 10.86 0.27
CA ARG A 81 8.74 11.21 0.09
C ARG A 81 8.33 10.96 -1.34
N GLY A 82 7.05 10.70 -1.51
CA GLY A 82 6.46 10.57 -2.83
C GLY A 82 4.95 10.49 -2.80
N THR A 83 4.39 10.36 -3.99
CA THR A 83 2.97 10.14 -4.21
C THR A 83 2.76 8.70 -4.65
N LEU A 84 2.10 7.91 -3.80
CA LEU A 84 1.65 6.56 -4.14
C LEU A 84 0.32 6.65 -4.91
N ARG A 85 0.26 6.00 -6.07
CA ARG A 85 -0.95 5.75 -6.85
C ARG A 85 -1.21 4.26 -6.90
N VAL A 86 -2.41 3.85 -6.52
CA VAL A 86 -2.80 2.44 -6.47
C VAL A 86 -4.28 2.28 -6.79
N SER A 87 -4.62 1.27 -7.59
CA SER A 87 -6.00 0.88 -7.83
C SER A 87 -6.37 -0.28 -6.91
N ILE A 88 -7.41 -0.08 -6.11
CA ILE A 88 -7.89 -1.05 -5.12
C ILE A 88 -9.35 -1.40 -5.37
N CYS A 89 -9.74 -2.61 -5.01
CA CYS A 89 -11.08 -3.12 -5.26
C CYS A 89 -11.58 -3.74 -3.94
N PRO A 90 -12.38 -3.00 -3.15
CA PRO A 90 -12.99 -3.51 -1.94
C PRO A 90 -13.88 -4.72 -2.21
N SER A 91 -13.99 -5.61 -1.22
CA SER A 91 -14.92 -6.73 -1.27
C SER A 91 -16.32 -6.21 -1.45
N ARG A 92 -17.06 -6.78 -2.42
CA ARG A 92 -18.46 -6.45 -2.76
C ARG A 92 -18.65 -5.20 -3.62
N GLU A 93 -17.57 -4.63 -4.17
CA GLU A 93 -17.67 -3.59 -5.20
C GLU A 93 -17.24 -4.13 -6.56
N ASP A 94 -18.02 -3.82 -7.60
CA ASP A 94 -17.73 -4.19 -8.98
C ASP A 94 -16.71 -3.24 -9.64
N ILE A 95 -16.42 -2.11 -9.00
CA ILE A 95 -15.57 -1.05 -9.54
C ILE A 95 -14.37 -0.82 -8.63
N CYS A 96 -13.19 -0.94 -9.22
CA CYS A 96 -11.95 -0.57 -8.55
C CYS A 96 -11.81 0.95 -8.43
N ARG A 97 -11.34 1.42 -7.28
CA ARG A 97 -11.10 2.84 -7.00
C ARG A 97 -9.62 3.15 -7.12
N SER A 98 -9.31 4.27 -7.75
CA SER A 98 -7.95 4.83 -7.74
C SER A 98 -7.74 5.62 -6.44
N VAL A 99 -6.71 5.25 -5.69
CA VAL A 99 -6.28 5.94 -4.48
C VAL A 99 -4.94 6.60 -4.76
N GLN A 100 -4.83 7.86 -4.33
CA GLN A 100 -3.61 8.64 -4.36
C GLN A 100 -3.31 9.12 -2.96
N MET A 101 -2.09 8.90 -2.46
CA MET A 101 -1.67 9.34 -1.13
C MET A 101 -0.23 9.79 -1.10
N ALA A 102 0.05 10.84 -0.31
CA ALA A 102 1.41 11.22 0.03
C ALA A 102 1.95 10.22 1.06
N VAL A 103 3.16 9.74 0.84
CA VAL A 103 3.85 8.79 1.71
C VAL A 103 5.27 9.27 2.00
N ALA A 104 5.76 8.97 3.20
CA ALA A 104 7.14 9.18 3.60
C ALA A 104 7.63 7.93 4.32
N TRP A 105 8.89 7.55 4.09
CA TRP A 105 9.54 6.40 4.72
C TRP A 105 11.05 6.59 4.84
#